data_AF-A0A0G4PCM8-F1
#
_entry.id   AF-A0A0G4PCM8-F1
#
_cell.length_a   1.000
_cell.length_b   1.000
_cell.length_c   1.000
_cell.angle_alpha   90.00
_cell.angle_beta   90.00
_cell.angle_gamma   90.00
#
_symmetry.space_group_name_H-M   'P 1'
#
loop_
_entity.id
_entity.type
_entity.pdbx_description
1 polymer ?
#
loop_
_entity_poly.entity_id
_entity_poly.type
_entity_poly.pdbx_seq_one_letter_code
_entity_poly.pdbx_strand_id
1 'polypeptide(L)'
;MDLLGIPIDHRLRRLIRPVRPIDTNAGDTDHIQILQEFGTSLKIGTRDYLATCDLSFGIEMARPESKGGVVVVLLQPHSSQDNSDGFLAGKRNCPTINAISELICMASNARLGFDDVSVFDAIPFLDEKVTEEEIIEKAQGVFADMIKAKQPEVVISCFKTKTSNAIIQNLRSRKIGYSFEFDPRGSRQLAESGLSLTRVNALHPSYAINYFPEYSCFKRLLVLEFVKAFTLWQGNWIDETWMANLRHECHEQAKKLCEGI
;
A
#
# COMPACT_ATOMS: atom_id res chain seq x y z
N MET A 1 6.71 -23.73 -2.39
CA MET A 1 6.99 -22.32 -2.05
C MET A 1 5.65 -21.76 -1.69
N ASP A 2 5.52 -21.42 -0.42
CA ASP A 2 4.29 -20.98 0.21
C ASP A 2 4.49 -19.53 0.62
N LEU A 3 3.41 -18.74 0.54
CA LEU A 3 3.40 -17.32 0.83
C LEU A 3 2.10 -17.01 1.56
N LEU A 4 2.15 -16.26 2.67
CA LEU A 4 0.96 -16.00 3.50
C LEU A 4 0.23 -17.29 3.96
N GLY A 5 0.97 -18.40 4.08
CA GLY A 5 0.43 -19.72 4.43
C GLY A 5 -0.38 -20.41 3.32
N ILE A 6 -0.25 -19.98 2.06
CA ILE A 6 -0.89 -20.63 0.90
C ILE A 6 0.15 -21.03 -0.17
N PRO A 7 -0.08 -22.10 -0.94
CA PRO A 7 0.78 -22.43 -2.06
C PRO A 7 0.67 -21.37 -3.17
N ILE A 8 1.81 -20.93 -3.70
CA ILE A 8 1.82 -19.99 -4.84
C ILE A 8 1.39 -20.70 -6.11
N ASP A 9 0.41 -20.13 -6.81
CA ASP A 9 -0.05 -20.59 -8.12
C ASP A 9 1.13 -20.65 -9.11
N HIS A 10 1.36 -21.81 -9.72
CA HIS A 10 2.48 -22.03 -10.63
C HIS A 10 2.45 -21.09 -11.85
N ARG A 11 1.28 -20.57 -12.24
CA ARG A 11 1.14 -19.61 -13.34
C ARG A 11 1.77 -18.26 -13.00
N LEU A 12 1.64 -17.82 -11.75
CA LEU A 12 2.27 -16.58 -11.28
C LEU A 12 3.80 -16.65 -11.31
N ARG A 13 4.38 -17.83 -11.10
CA ARG A 13 5.84 -18.03 -11.14
C ARG A 13 6.48 -17.64 -12.48
N ARG A 14 5.72 -17.67 -13.57
CA ARG A 14 6.20 -17.26 -14.90
C ARG A 14 6.25 -15.74 -15.07
N LEU A 15 5.46 -15.01 -14.27
CA LEU A 15 5.34 -13.56 -14.28
C LEU A 15 6.31 -12.91 -13.29
N ILE A 16 6.60 -13.61 -12.18
CA ILE A 16 7.60 -13.20 -11.20
C ILE A 16 8.98 -13.29 -11.85
N ARG A 17 9.49 -12.14 -12.29
CA ARG A 17 10.79 -11.98 -12.92
C ARG A 17 11.66 -11.07 -12.05
N PRO A 18 13.00 -11.23 -12.12
CA PRO A 18 13.90 -10.29 -11.47
C PRO A 18 13.56 -8.86 -11.88
N VAL A 19 13.33 -8.00 -10.89
CA VAL A 19 13.04 -6.59 -11.12
C VAL A 19 14.31 -5.86 -11.54
N ARG A 20 14.15 -4.80 -12.33
CA ARG A 20 15.28 -3.92 -12.67
C ARG A 20 15.88 -3.35 -11.38
N PRO A 21 17.19 -3.12 -11.31
CA PRO A 21 17.79 -2.35 -10.22
C PRO A 21 17.08 -0.99 -10.12
N ILE A 22 16.87 -0.52 -8.89
CA ILE A 22 16.35 0.83 -8.66
C ILE A 22 17.32 1.82 -9.29
N ASP A 23 16.77 2.79 -10.03
CA ASP A 23 17.57 3.88 -10.54
C ASP A 23 17.99 4.78 -9.38
N THR A 24 19.20 4.58 -8.89
CA THR A 24 19.79 5.40 -7.82
C THR A 24 20.00 6.85 -8.26
N ASN A 25 19.83 7.17 -9.55
CA ASN A 25 19.88 8.53 -10.08
C ASN A 25 18.49 9.15 -10.29
N ALA A 26 17.41 8.51 -9.81
CA ALA A 26 16.02 8.98 -9.98
C ALA A 26 15.73 10.36 -9.35
N GLY A 27 16.72 11.00 -8.76
CA GLY A 27 16.63 12.32 -8.15
C GLY A 27 16.05 12.23 -6.75
N ASP A 28 16.61 13.05 -5.88
CA ASP A 28 16.15 13.18 -4.50
C ASP A 28 14.70 13.68 -4.46
N THR A 29 14.01 13.34 -3.37
CA THR A 29 12.60 13.69 -3.17
C THR A 29 12.31 14.02 -1.72
N ASP A 30 11.49 15.03 -1.52
CA ASP A 30 11.24 15.59 -0.19
C ASP A 30 10.11 14.87 0.56
N HIS A 31 9.57 13.75 0.04
CA HIS A 31 8.43 13.07 0.67
C HIS A 31 8.72 12.59 2.11
N ILE A 32 9.97 12.24 2.42
CA ILE A 32 10.41 11.91 3.79
C ILE A 32 10.39 13.16 4.67
N GLN A 33 10.90 14.29 4.17
CA GLN A 33 10.87 15.55 4.90
C GLN A 33 9.42 15.99 5.16
N ILE A 34 8.53 15.92 4.15
CA ILE A 34 7.10 16.23 4.29
C ILE A 34 6.46 15.38 5.41
N LEU A 35 6.74 14.08 5.43
CA LEU A 35 6.25 13.17 6.47
C LEU A 35 6.82 13.52 7.85
N GLN A 36 8.12 13.78 7.92
CA GLN A 36 8.82 14.13 9.17
C GLN A 36 8.31 15.44 9.77
N GLU A 37 8.12 16.46 8.94
CA GLU A 37 7.56 17.76 9.36
C GLU A 37 6.14 17.59 9.89
N PHE A 38 5.30 16.80 9.21
CA PHE A 38 3.96 16.49 9.70
C PHE A 38 4.01 15.78 11.06
N GLY A 39 4.77 14.69 11.18
CA GLY A 39 4.92 13.93 12.42
C GLY A 39 5.44 14.78 13.58
N THR A 40 6.41 15.67 13.33
CA THR A 40 6.94 16.60 14.35
C THR A 40 5.92 17.69 14.72
N SER A 41 5.03 18.06 13.78
CA SER A 41 3.95 19.03 14.02
C SER A 41 2.81 18.47 14.87
N LEU A 42 2.68 17.13 14.96
CA LEU A 42 1.80 16.44 15.90
C LEU A 42 2.42 16.58 17.30
N LYS A 43 2.28 17.79 17.87
CA LYS A 43 3.02 18.27 19.05
C LYS A 43 3.20 17.22 20.14
N ILE A 44 4.42 17.23 20.68
CA ILE A 44 4.81 16.68 21.98
C ILE A 44 4.88 17.85 22.97
N GLY A 45 4.14 17.71 24.07
CA GLY A 45 3.93 18.66 25.16
C GLY A 45 3.65 17.89 26.45
N THR A 46 2.53 18.09 27.15
CA THR A 46 2.13 17.27 28.32
C THR A 46 1.13 16.13 28.02
N ARG A 47 0.77 15.91 26.75
CA ARG A 47 0.04 14.72 26.23
C ARG A 47 0.46 14.49 24.77
N ASP A 48 0.74 13.24 24.42
CA ASP A 48 1.35 12.85 23.13
C ASP A 48 0.36 12.10 22.24
N TYR A 49 0.29 12.51 20.96
CA TYR A 49 -0.38 11.73 19.92
C TYR A 49 0.57 10.80 19.16
N LEU A 50 1.90 10.99 19.25
CA LEU A 50 2.87 10.18 18.51
C LEU A 50 4.15 9.94 19.32
N ALA A 51 4.51 8.66 19.51
CA ALA A 51 5.79 8.32 20.12
C ALA A 51 6.94 8.47 19.10
N THR A 52 8.15 8.79 19.56
CA THR A 52 9.33 8.91 18.68
C THR A 52 9.57 7.64 17.86
N CYS A 53 9.31 6.47 18.44
CA CYS A 53 9.42 5.19 17.75
C CYS A 53 8.44 5.05 16.57
N ASP A 54 7.22 5.60 16.68
CA ASP A 54 6.22 5.57 15.60
C ASP A 54 6.61 6.50 14.46
N LEU A 55 7.17 7.68 14.78
CA LEU A 55 7.75 8.56 13.78
C LEU A 55 8.87 7.85 13.01
N SER A 56 9.86 7.30 13.72
CA SER A 56 10.95 6.55 13.09
C SER A 56 10.44 5.38 12.25
N PHE A 57 9.45 4.63 12.75
CA PHE A 57 8.85 3.52 12.01
C PHE A 57 8.20 3.97 10.70
N GLY A 58 7.42 5.05 10.73
CA GLY A 58 6.79 5.60 9.53
C GLY A 58 7.81 6.13 8.52
N ILE A 59 8.90 6.75 8.98
CA ILE A 59 9.99 7.18 8.10
C ILE A 59 10.65 5.98 7.42
N GLU A 60 10.99 4.93 8.17
CA GLU A 60 11.58 3.70 7.62
C GLU A 60 10.67 3.03 6.59
N MET A 61 9.36 3.00 6.83
CA MET A 61 8.39 2.50 5.85
C MET A 61 8.34 3.34 4.57
N ALA A 62 8.52 4.65 4.68
CA ALA A 62 8.40 5.56 3.55
C ALA A 62 9.63 5.58 2.63
N ARG A 63 10.79 5.09 3.10
CA ARG A 63 12.03 4.96 2.29
C ARG A 63 11.79 4.12 1.03
N PRO A 64 12.62 4.25 -0.02
CA PRO A 64 13.80 5.12 -0.15
C PRO A 64 13.48 6.58 -0.53
N GLU A 65 14.43 7.47 -0.28
CA GLU A 65 14.43 8.92 -0.59
C GLU A 65 14.66 9.25 -2.09
N SER A 66 14.22 8.37 -2.98
CA SER A 66 14.32 8.55 -4.44
C SER A 66 12.95 8.70 -5.09
N LYS A 67 12.83 9.38 -6.23
CA LYS A 67 11.57 9.39 -6.99
C LYS A 67 11.29 8.03 -7.64
N GLY A 68 10.04 7.84 -8.06
CA GLY A 68 9.61 6.64 -8.77
C GLY A 68 9.45 5.43 -7.87
N GLY A 69 9.55 4.26 -8.47
CA GLY A 69 9.29 2.96 -7.88
C GLY A 69 7.81 2.60 -7.76
N VAL A 70 7.60 1.52 -7.02
CA VAL A 70 6.29 1.06 -6.57
C VAL A 70 6.03 1.65 -5.18
N VAL A 71 4.86 2.21 -4.96
CA VAL A 71 4.38 2.63 -3.63
C VAL A 71 3.22 1.74 -3.22
N VAL A 72 3.28 1.15 -2.03
CA VAL A 72 2.14 0.47 -1.39
C VAL A 72 1.44 1.47 -0.48
N VAL A 73 0.12 1.65 -0.64
CA VAL A 73 -0.63 2.60 0.19
C VAL A 73 -1.63 1.87 1.08
N LEU A 74 -1.38 1.91 2.39
CA LEU A 74 -2.24 1.43 3.46
C LEU A 74 -3.15 2.56 3.98
N LEU A 75 -4.07 2.23 4.88
CA LEU A 75 -5.01 3.22 5.40
C LEU A 75 -4.34 4.11 6.45
N GLN A 76 -4.00 3.51 7.58
CA GLN A 76 -3.43 4.16 8.75
C GLN A 76 -2.89 3.09 9.72
N PRO A 77 -2.01 3.46 10.66
CA PRO A 77 -1.58 2.57 11.73
C PRO A 77 -2.77 2.08 12.57
N HIS A 78 -2.72 0.84 13.04
CA HIS A 78 -3.71 0.34 14.00
C HIS A 78 -3.28 0.71 15.42
N SER A 79 -4.21 1.01 16.31
CA SER A 79 -3.91 1.45 17.68
C SER A 79 -3.25 0.40 18.57
N SER A 80 -3.19 -0.85 18.11
CA SER A 80 -2.45 -1.95 18.76
C SER A 80 -1.06 -2.18 18.17
N GLN A 81 -0.65 -1.39 17.18
CA GLN A 81 0.69 -1.49 16.61
C GLN A 81 1.68 -0.93 17.61
N ASP A 82 2.68 -1.75 17.97
CA ASP A 82 3.74 -1.37 18.89
C ASP A 82 5.07 -1.36 18.16
N ASN A 83 5.68 -0.18 18.09
CA ASN A 83 6.95 0.07 17.42
C ASN A 83 8.08 0.36 18.43
N SER A 84 7.85 0.21 19.74
CA SER A 84 8.81 0.57 20.80
C SER A 84 10.15 -0.19 20.72
N ASP A 85 10.13 -1.43 20.23
CA ASP A 85 11.34 -2.26 20.02
C ASP A 85 12.06 -1.99 18.68
N GLY A 86 11.68 -0.92 17.99
CA GLY A 86 12.28 -0.49 16.73
C GLY A 86 11.70 -1.17 15.48
N PHE A 87 12.18 -0.74 14.31
CA PHE A 87 11.56 -1.07 13.02
C PHE A 87 11.47 -2.58 12.73
N LEU A 88 12.55 -3.33 12.90
CA LEU A 88 12.56 -4.77 12.60
C LEU A 88 11.59 -5.56 13.50
N ALA A 89 11.48 -5.17 14.78
CA ALA A 89 10.55 -5.78 15.72
C ALA A 89 9.11 -5.40 15.39
N GLY A 90 8.81 -4.12 15.18
CA GLY A 90 7.47 -3.65 14.79
C GLY A 90 6.99 -4.30 13.48
N LYS A 91 7.88 -4.42 12.48
CA LYS A 91 7.60 -5.11 11.21
C LYS A 91 7.25 -6.58 11.44
N ARG A 92 7.99 -7.29 12.29
CA ARG A 92 7.79 -8.71 12.58
C ARG A 92 6.53 -8.95 13.41
N ASN A 93 6.24 -8.05 14.34
CA ASN A 93 5.14 -8.19 15.29
C ASN A 93 3.79 -7.73 14.72
N CYS A 94 3.79 -6.97 13.62
CA CYS A 94 2.57 -6.60 12.90
C CYS A 94 2.31 -7.56 11.73
N PRO A 95 1.29 -8.45 11.79
CA PRO A 95 1.03 -9.43 10.73
C PRO A 95 0.75 -8.78 9.36
N THR A 96 0.12 -7.60 9.37
CA THR A 96 -0.15 -6.83 8.14
C THR A 96 1.13 -6.36 7.47
N ILE A 97 2.04 -5.72 8.22
CA ILE A 97 3.30 -5.20 7.67
C ILE A 97 4.23 -6.35 7.29
N ASN A 98 4.27 -7.43 8.08
CA ASN A 98 5.01 -8.63 7.71
C ASN A 98 4.49 -9.24 6.40
N ALA A 99 3.17 -9.31 6.21
CA ALA A 99 2.57 -9.78 4.95
C ALA A 99 2.97 -8.90 3.75
N ILE A 100 3.02 -7.57 3.91
CA ILE A 100 3.55 -6.67 2.89
C ILE A 100 5.01 -7.00 2.56
N SER A 101 5.85 -7.22 3.57
CA SER A 101 7.25 -7.61 3.39
C SER A 101 7.40 -8.89 2.56
N GLU A 102 6.59 -9.92 2.86
CA GLU A 102 6.59 -11.17 2.11
C GLU A 102 6.09 -11.00 0.67
N LEU A 103 5.04 -10.19 0.48
CA LEU A 103 4.47 -9.90 -0.84
C LEU A 103 5.45 -9.15 -1.75
N ILE A 104 6.13 -8.11 -1.24
CA ILE A 104 7.16 -7.36 -1.97
C ILE A 104 8.31 -8.29 -2.35
N CYS A 105 8.83 -9.04 -1.37
CA CYS A 105 9.93 -9.97 -1.59
C CYS A 105 9.56 -11.00 -2.66
N MET A 106 8.37 -11.61 -2.57
CA MET A 106 7.95 -12.60 -3.56
C MET A 106 7.71 -12.00 -4.95
N ALA A 107 6.98 -10.89 -5.04
CA ALA A 107 6.63 -10.28 -6.33
C ALA A 107 7.86 -9.75 -7.08
N SER A 108 8.92 -9.46 -6.35
CA SER A 108 10.21 -9.02 -6.89
C SER A 108 11.24 -10.15 -7.10
N ASN A 109 10.85 -11.41 -6.91
CA ASN A 109 11.76 -12.56 -6.95
C ASN A 109 12.94 -12.44 -5.95
N ALA A 110 12.61 -12.04 -4.72
CA ALA A 110 13.51 -11.82 -3.59
C ALA A 110 14.60 -10.76 -3.82
N ARG A 111 14.34 -9.78 -4.69
CA ARG A 111 15.28 -8.71 -5.01
C ARG A 111 15.02 -7.40 -4.28
N LEU A 112 13.77 -7.15 -3.89
CA LEU A 112 13.35 -5.90 -3.27
C LEU A 112 12.78 -6.15 -1.88
N GLY A 113 12.99 -5.19 -0.99
CA GLY A 113 12.43 -5.13 0.35
C GLY A 113 11.85 -3.74 0.68
N PHE A 114 11.78 -3.43 1.98
CA PHE A 114 11.36 -2.10 2.47
C PHE A 114 12.41 -1.02 2.18
N ASP A 115 13.66 -1.39 1.96
CA ASP A 115 14.71 -0.45 1.53
C ASP A 115 14.50 0.05 0.09
N ASP A 116 13.68 -0.67 -0.67
CA ASP A 116 13.51 -0.54 -2.11
C ASP A 116 12.12 -0.02 -2.52
N VAL A 117 11.12 -0.22 -1.66
CA VAL A 117 9.70 -0.03 -1.96
C VAL A 117 9.06 0.74 -0.83
N SER A 118 8.57 1.94 -1.14
CA SER A 118 7.91 2.81 -0.17
C SER A 118 6.52 2.28 0.20
N VAL A 119 6.23 2.28 1.49
CA VAL A 119 4.92 1.98 2.06
C VAL A 119 4.41 3.24 2.76
N PHE A 120 3.31 3.79 2.28
CA PHE A 120 2.67 4.98 2.85
C PHE A 120 1.35 4.62 3.50
N ASP A 121 1.00 5.36 4.54
CA ASP A 121 -0.37 5.41 5.05
C ASP A 121 -1.10 6.61 4.43
N ALA A 122 -2.37 6.44 4.07
CA ALA A 122 -3.22 7.52 3.58
C ALA A 122 -3.60 8.53 4.67
N ILE A 123 -3.53 8.11 5.94
CA ILE A 123 -3.67 8.93 7.13
C ILE A 123 -2.45 8.61 8.01
N PRO A 124 -1.28 9.19 7.72
CA PRO A 124 -0.04 8.87 8.43
C PRO A 124 -0.13 9.20 9.92
N PHE A 125 0.49 8.36 10.75
CA PHE A 125 0.65 8.52 12.21
C PHE A 125 -0.61 8.51 13.08
N LEU A 126 -1.80 8.70 12.52
CA LEU A 126 -3.03 8.75 13.28
C LEU A 126 -3.71 7.37 13.28
N ASP A 127 -3.88 6.80 14.47
CA ASP A 127 -4.62 5.54 14.61
C ASP A 127 -6.15 5.74 14.51
N GLU A 128 -6.90 4.66 14.51
CA GLU A 128 -8.36 4.68 14.38
C GLU A 128 -9.10 5.33 15.55
N LYS A 129 -8.41 5.67 16.66
CA LYS A 129 -9.00 6.36 17.81
C LYS A 129 -9.04 7.87 17.59
N VAL A 130 -8.23 8.41 16.68
CA VAL A 130 -8.29 9.82 16.29
C VAL A 130 -9.48 10.03 15.36
N THR A 131 -10.48 10.77 15.82
CA THR A 131 -11.73 11.04 15.07
C THR A 131 -11.90 12.50 14.65
N GLU A 132 -10.94 13.36 14.99
CA GLU A 132 -10.97 14.79 14.67
C GLU A 132 -10.83 14.98 13.14
N GLU A 133 -11.86 15.51 12.49
CA GLU A 133 -11.92 15.60 11.02
C GLU A 133 -10.81 16.51 10.46
N GLU A 134 -10.53 17.64 11.13
CA GLU A 134 -9.51 18.60 10.69
C GLU A 134 -8.10 17.98 10.62
N ILE A 135 -7.71 17.19 11.63
CA ILE A 135 -6.38 16.56 11.65
C ILE A 135 -6.30 15.38 10.67
N ILE A 136 -7.40 14.65 10.48
CA ILE A 136 -7.49 13.60 9.46
C ILE A 136 -7.37 14.19 8.06
N GLU A 137 -8.07 15.29 7.76
CA GLU A 137 -7.97 15.99 6.47
C GLU A 137 -6.56 16.54 6.25
N LYS A 138 -5.91 17.05 7.30
CA LYS A 138 -4.50 17.47 7.23
C LYS A 138 -3.57 16.30 6.92
N ALA A 139 -3.72 15.17 7.60
CA ALA A 139 -2.92 13.96 7.37
C ALA A 139 -3.10 13.43 5.93
N GLN A 140 -4.34 13.45 5.44
CA GLN A 140 -4.68 13.14 4.05
C GLN A 140 -3.98 14.09 3.06
N GLY A 141 -3.98 15.40 3.34
CA GLY A 141 -3.23 16.39 2.57
C GLY A 141 -1.74 16.06 2.47
N VAL A 142 -1.13 15.71 3.61
CA VAL A 142 0.28 15.29 3.70
C VAL A 142 0.53 14.06 2.84
N PHE A 143 -0.31 13.04 2.90
CA PHE A 143 -0.20 11.87 2.01
C PHE A 143 -0.26 12.26 0.52
N ALA A 144 -1.17 13.15 0.14
CA ALA A 144 -1.27 13.62 -1.24
C ALA A 144 0.02 14.34 -1.70
N ASP A 145 0.61 15.15 -0.84
CA ASP A 145 1.86 15.87 -1.14
C ASP A 145 3.07 14.94 -1.16
N MET A 146 3.12 13.92 -0.29
CA MET A 146 4.11 12.84 -0.38
C MET A 146 4.06 12.12 -1.72
N ILE A 147 2.88 11.77 -2.23
CA ILE A 147 2.74 11.11 -3.54
C ILE A 147 3.23 12.03 -4.67
N LYS A 148 2.89 13.32 -4.62
CA LYS A 148 3.39 14.31 -5.60
C LYS A 148 4.91 14.45 -5.55
N ALA A 149 5.51 14.42 -4.37
CA ALA A 149 6.96 14.51 -4.22
C ALA A 149 7.65 13.22 -4.69
N LYS A 150 7.08 12.05 -4.35
CA LYS A 150 7.62 10.72 -4.68
C LYS A 150 7.51 10.40 -6.18
N GLN A 151 6.49 10.89 -6.88
CA GLN A 151 6.25 10.62 -8.31
C GLN A 151 6.35 9.11 -8.66
N PRO A 152 5.61 8.21 -8.00
CA PRO A 152 5.72 6.78 -8.26
C PRO A 152 5.19 6.40 -9.64
N GLU A 153 5.77 5.42 -10.33
CA GLU A 153 5.21 4.88 -11.57
C GLU A 153 4.04 3.93 -11.30
N VAL A 154 4.03 3.25 -10.14
CA VAL A 154 2.95 2.33 -9.75
C VAL A 154 2.52 2.55 -8.31
N VAL A 155 1.22 2.64 -8.08
CA VAL A 155 0.60 2.68 -6.74
C VAL A 155 -0.26 1.44 -6.52
N ILE A 156 0.05 0.67 -5.47
CA ILE A 156 -0.79 -0.42 -4.97
C ILE A 156 -1.75 0.15 -3.93
N SER A 157 -3.00 0.35 -4.31
CA SER A 157 -4.03 0.96 -3.50
C SER A 157 -4.68 -0.06 -2.58
N CYS A 158 -4.27 -0.10 -1.30
CA CYS A 158 -4.77 -1.01 -0.29
C CYS A 158 -5.69 -0.32 0.74
N PHE A 159 -6.12 0.92 0.50
CA PHE A 159 -6.82 1.76 1.49
C PHE A 159 -8.16 2.27 0.99
N LYS A 160 -9.10 2.52 1.91
CA LYS A 160 -10.37 3.17 1.59
C LYS A 160 -10.71 4.20 2.66
N THR A 161 -10.89 5.44 2.23
CA THR A 161 -11.27 6.53 3.11
C THR A 161 -12.29 7.49 2.46
N LYS A 162 -13.00 8.25 3.29
CA LYS A 162 -13.79 9.40 2.88
C LYS A 162 -12.87 10.61 2.83
N THR A 163 -12.96 11.39 1.77
CA THR A 163 -12.10 12.54 1.56
C THR A 163 -12.68 13.44 0.46
N SER A 164 -12.45 14.75 0.58
CA SER A 164 -12.70 15.75 -0.46
C SER A 164 -11.49 15.92 -1.40
N ASN A 165 -10.31 15.41 -1.03
CA ASN A 165 -9.08 15.54 -1.81
C ASN A 165 -9.12 14.66 -3.08
N ALA A 166 -9.04 15.29 -4.24
CA ALA A 166 -9.17 14.62 -5.54
C ALA A 166 -8.09 13.56 -5.81
N ILE A 167 -6.85 13.76 -5.35
CA ILE A 167 -5.77 12.78 -5.53
C ILE A 167 -6.11 11.50 -4.76
N ILE A 168 -6.50 11.66 -3.49
CA ILE A 168 -6.83 10.55 -2.60
C ILE A 168 -8.08 9.82 -3.09
N GLN A 169 -9.10 10.55 -3.56
CA GLN A 169 -10.30 9.95 -4.15
C GLN A 169 -9.99 9.05 -5.35
N ASN A 170 -8.97 9.40 -6.13
CA ASN A 170 -8.55 8.65 -7.32
C ASN A 170 -7.56 7.53 -7.03
N LEU A 171 -6.85 7.61 -5.90
CA LEU A 171 -5.93 6.57 -5.42
C LEU A 171 -6.58 5.54 -4.49
N ARG A 172 -7.70 5.84 -3.82
CA ARG A 172 -8.32 4.87 -2.90
C ARG A 172 -8.73 3.58 -3.60
N SER A 173 -8.61 2.47 -2.89
CA SER A 173 -9.06 1.17 -3.34
C SER A 173 -10.56 1.17 -3.64
N ARG A 174 -10.91 0.38 -4.64
CA ARG A 174 -12.28 0.12 -5.07
C ARG A 174 -12.77 -1.18 -4.42
N LYS A 175 -13.89 -1.72 -4.89
CA LYS A 175 -14.40 -3.00 -4.38
C LYS A 175 -13.38 -4.13 -4.64
N ILE A 176 -13.39 -5.15 -3.79
CA ILE A 176 -12.59 -6.36 -3.98
C ILE A 176 -12.89 -6.95 -5.37
N GLY A 177 -11.83 -7.31 -6.11
CA GLY A 177 -11.91 -7.85 -7.47
C GLY A 177 -12.06 -6.80 -8.58
N TYR A 178 -12.18 -5.51 -8.26
CA TYR A 178 -12.30 -4.46 -9.27
C TYR A 178 -10.93 -4.08 -9.88
N SER A 179 -10.91 -3.61 -11.14
CA SER A 179 -9.71 -3.14 -11.85
C SER A 179 -9.80 -1.65 -12.20
N PHE A 180 -8.71 -0.90 -12.03
CA PHE A 180 -8.65 0.52 -12.42
C PHE A 180 -8.61 0.75 -13.94
N GLU A 181 -8.42 -0.29 -14.75
CA GLU A 181 -8.51 -0.19 -16.22
C GLU A 181 -9.86 0.33 -16.69
N PHE A 182 -10.92 0.12 -15.89
CA PHE A 182 -12.27 0.62 -16.15
C PHE A 182 -12.53 2.02 -15.57
N ASP A 183 -11.50 2.70 -15.06
CA ASP A 183 -11.57 4.07 -14.52
C ASP A 183 -10.61 5.04 -15.24
N PRO A 184 -10.73 5.23 -16.56
CA PRO A 184 -9.85 6.13 -17.31
C PRO A 184 -10.00 7.60 -16.88
N ARG A 185 -11.16 7.97 -16.31
CA ARG A 185 -11.40 9.31 -15.79
C ARG A 185 -10.50 9.61 -14.59
N GLY A 186 -10.38 8.68 -13.64
CA GLY A 186 -9.49 8.87 -12.50
C GLY A 186 -8.02 8.99 -12.89
N SER A 187 -7.57 8.23 -13.90
CA SER A 187 -6.20 8.35 -14.42
C SER A 187 -5.96 9.72 -15.06
N ARG A 188 -6.94 10.27 -15.79
CA ARG A 188 -6.84 11.62 -16.35
C ARG A 188 -6.74 12.69 -15.28
N GLN A 189 -7.57 12.61 -14.23
CA GLN A 189 -7.56 13.58 -13.13
C GLN A 189 -6.23 13.58 -12.35
N LEU A 190 -5.61 12.40 -12.20
CA LEU A 190 -4.27 12.29 -11.62
C LEU A 190 -3.22 12.94 -12.53
N ALA A 191 -3.28 12.71 -13.85
CA ALA A 191 -2.38 13.34 -14.80
C ALA A 191 -2.54 14.88 -14.82
N GLU A 192 -3.77 15.39 -14.75
CA GLU A 192 -4.07 16.83 -14.60
C GLU A 192 -3.49 17.40 -13.29
N SER A 193 -3.32 16.56 -12.27
CA SER A 193 -2.65 16.90 -11.00
C SER A 193 -1.13 16.70 -11.04
N GLY A 194 -0.54 16.43 -12.22
CA GLY A 194 0.89 16.22 -12.39
C GLY A 194 1.39 14.83 -11.98
N LEU A 195 0.52 13.83 -11.91
CA LEU A 195 0.87 12.44 -11.56
C LEU A 195 0.68 11.51 -12.76
N SER A 196 1.79 11.02 -13.31
CA SER A 196 1.79 10.01 -14.37
C SER A 196 2.09 8.63 -13.78
N LEU A 197 1.05 7.98 -13.23
CA LEU A 197 1.19 6.71 -12.53
C LEU A 197 0.17 5.67 -12.97
N THR A 198 0.50 4.40 -12.74
CA THR A 198 -0.40 3.25 -12.88
C THR A 198 -0.97 2.88 -11.52
N ARG A 199 -2.29 2.64 -11.46
CA ARG A 199 -2.97 2.22 -10.23
C ARG A 199 -3.26 0.72 -10.26
N VAL A 200 -2.97 0.05 -9.15
CA VAL A 200 -3.36 -1.34 -8.92
C VAL A 200 -4.29 -1.41 -7.72
N ASN A 201 -5.47 -2.00 -7.92
CA ASN A 201 -6.46 -2.11 -6.86
C ASN A 201 -6.20 -3.37 -6.03
N ALA A 202 -6.00 -3.20 -4.73
CA ALA A 202 -5.83 -4.32 -3.81
C ALA A 202 -6.74 -4.15 -2.59
N LEU A 203 -7.07 -5.28 -1.95
CA LEU A 203 -7.67 -5.22 -0.62
C LEU A 203 -6.61 -4.86 0.42
N HIS A 204 -7.03 -4.28 1.54
CA HIS A 204 -6.12 -4.07 2.67
C HIS A 204 -5.58 -5.42 3.16
N PRO A 205 -4.25 -5.62 3.33
CA PRO A 205 -3.71 -6.93 3.70
C PRO A 205 -4.32 -7.51 4.98
N SER A 206 -4.61 -6.65 5.97
CA SER A 206 -5.30 -7.05 7.21
C SER A 206 -6.62 -7.80 6.95
N TYR A 207 -7.35 -7.49 5.86
CA TYR A 207 -8.59 -8.19 5.51
C TYR A 207 -8.37 -9.69 5.30
N ALA A 208 -7.30 -10.09 4.60
CA ALA A 208 -7.00 -11.50 4.33
C ALA A 208 -6.13 -12.17 5.40
N ILE A 209 -5.43 -11.38 6.23
CA ILE A 209 -4.46 -11.89 7.20
C ILE A 209 -5.05 -11.93 8.60
N ASN A 210 -5.81 -10.93 9.01
CA ASN A 210 -6.33 -10.80 10.36
C ASN A 210 -7.84 -11.02 10.44
N TYR A 211 -8.63 -10.47 9.51
CA TYR A 211 -10.10 -10.55 9.57
C TYR A 211 -10.67 -11.85 9.00
N PHE A 212 -10.17 -12.30 7.84
CA PHE A 212 -10.67 -13.48 7.13
C PHE A 212 -9.53 -14.45 6.74
N PRO A 213 -8.68 -14.89 7.70
CA PRO A 213 -7.50 -15.72 7.43
C PRO A 213 -7.80 -17.10 6.82
N GLU A 214 -9.00 -17.63 7.03
CA GLU A 214 -9.50 -18.91 6.54
C GLU A 214 -9.86 -18.87 5.03
N TYR A 215 -10.12 -17.68 4.49
CA TYR A 215 -10.50 -17.50 3.09
C TYR A 215 -9.26 -17.31 2.20
N SER A 216 -8.68 -18.43 1.78
CA SER A 216 -7.47 -18.46 0.95
C SER A 216 -7.57 -17.68 -0.36
N CYS A 217 -8.79 -17.48 -0.91
CA CYS A 217 -9.01 -16.69 -2.12
C CYS A 217 -8.52 -15.24 -1.96
N PHE A 218 -8.73 -14.60 -0.80
CA PHE A 218 -8.28 -13.22 -0.58
C PHE A 218 -6.74 -13.11 -0.51
N LYS A 219 -6.08 -14.11 0.08
CA LYS A 219 -4.62 -14.21 0.07
C LYS A 219 -4.11 -14.40 -1.35
N ARG A 220 -4.74 -15.28 -2.15
CA ARG A 220 -4.40 -15.47 -3.58
C ARG A 220 -4.57 -14.18 -4.37
N LEU A 221 -5.63 -13.41 -4.11
CA LEU A 221 -5.86 -12.13 -4.77
C LEU A 221 -4.80 -11.09 -4.39
N LEU A 222 -4.41 -10.98 -3.12
CA LEU A 222 -3.29 -10.11 -2.71
C LEU A 222 -2.01 -10.44 -3.46
N VAL A 223 -1.66 -11.72 -3.54
CA VAL A 223 -0.49 -12.20 -4.28
C VAL A 223 -0.59 -11.79 -5.76
N LEU A 224 -1.74 -12.00 -6.40
CA LEU A 224 -1.97 -11.61 -7.79
C LEU A 224 -1.77 -10.11 -8.01
N GLU A 225 -2.36 -9.24 -7.17
CA GLU A 225 -2.30 -7.79 -7.36
C GLU A 225 -0.90 -7.23 -7.10
N PHE A 226 -0.15 -7.80 -6.14
CA PHE A 226 1.26 -7.44 -5.96
C PHE A 226 2.09 -7.85 -7.17
N VAL A 227 1.95 -9.09 -7.66
CA VAL A 227 2.65 -9.51 -8.90
C VAL A 227 2.27 -8.62 -10.08
N LYS A 228 0.99 -8.25 -10.22
CA LYS A 228 0.51 -7.31 -11.24
C LYS A 228 1.25 -5.98 -11.16
N ALA A 229 1.35 -5.38 -9.98
CA ALA A 229 2.03 -4.11 -9.79
C ALA A 229 3.50 -4.12 -10.21
N PHE A 230 4.27 -5.10 -9.74
CA PHE A 230 5.69 -5.19 -10.09
C PHE A 230 5.90 -5.55 -11.58
N THR A 231 5.00 -6.33 -12.18
CA THR A 231 5.08 -6.66 -13.60
C THR A 231 4.67 -5.47 -14.49
N LEU A 232 3.69 -4.67 -14.06
CA LEU A 232 3.32 -3.41 -14.70
C LEU A 232 4.46 -2.40 -14.65
N TRP A 233 5.16 -2.30 -13.52
CA TRP A 233 6.34 -1.45 -13.39
C TRP A 233 7.44 -1.82 -14.40
N GLN A 234 7.53 -3.10 -14.78
CA GLN A 234 8.44 -3.58 -15.82
C GLN A 234 7.89 -3.46 -17.25
N GLY A 235 6.63 -3.06 -17.43
CA GLY A 235 5.97 -2.93 -18.72
C GLY A 235 5.51 -4.25 -19.37
N ASN A 236 5.36 -5.33 -18.58
CA ASN A 236 5.16 -6.69 -19.12
C ASN A 236 3.85 -7.37 -18.69
N TRP A 237 2.91 -6.64 -18.10
CA TRP A 237 1.67 -7.25 -17.58
C TRP A 237 0.66 -7.54 -18.69
N ILE A 238 0.12 -8.76 -18.67
CA ILE A 238 -1.00 -9.17 -19.52
C ILE A 238 -2.00 -9.91 -18.64
N ASP A 239 -3.25 -9.45 -18.63
CA ASP A 239 -4.32 -10.10 -17.89
C ASP A 239 -4.78 -11.38 -18.60
N GLU A 240 -4.80 -12.49 -17.87
CA GLU A 240 -5.31 -13.78 -18.33
C GLU A 240 -6.69 -14.08 -17.75
N THR A 241 -7.48 -14.89 -18.45
CA THR A 241 -8.86 -15.25 -18.04
C THR A 241 -8.95 -15.76 -16.60
N TRP A 242 -7.97 -16.54 -16.14
CA TRP A 242 -8.00 -17.09 -14.78
C TRP A 242 -7.82 -16.01 -13.71
N MET A 243 -7.13 -14.91 -14.02
CA MET A 243 -6.94 -13.78 -13.10
C MET A 243 -8.26 -13.03 -12.90
N ALA A 244 -9.00 -12.81 -13.99
CA ALA A 244 -10.36 -12.27 -13.93
C ALA A 244 -11.30 -13.19 -13.15
N ASN A 245 -11.20 -14.52 -13.34
CA ASN A 245 -11.99 -15.48 -12.57
C ASN A 245 -11.66 -15.42 -11.07
N LEU A 246 -10.39 -15.31 -10.69
CA LEU A 246 -9.99 -15.16 -9.28
C LEU A 246 -10.55 -13.87 -8.67
N ARG A 247 -10.48 -12.75 -9.41
CA ARG A 247 -11.06 -11.48 -8.97
C ARG A 247 -12.57 -11.59 -8.76
N HIS A 248 -13.27 -12.25 -9.68
CA HIS A 248 -14.71 -12.49 -9.59
C HIS A 248 -15.06 -13.41 -8.40
N GLU A 249 -14.33 -14.52 -8.23
CA GLU A 249 -14.48 -15.44 -7.08
C GLU A 249 -14.36 -14.69 -5.75
N CYS A 250 -13.33 -13.85 -5.61
CA CYS A 250 -13.12 -13.03 -4.40
C CYS A 250 -14.22 -11.98 -4.22
N HIS A 251 -14.71 -11.38 -5.32
CA HIS A 251 -15.82 -10.44 -5.27
C HIS A 251 -17.09 -11.08 -4.71
N GLU A 252 -17.48 -12.24 -5.25
CA GLU A 252 -18.66 -12.99 -4.80
C GLU A 252 -18.49 -13.47 -3.37
N GLN A 253 -17.29 -13.92 -2.99
CA GLN A 253 -17.01 -14.33 -1.61
C GLN A 253 -17.13 -13.16 -0.63
N ALA A 254 -16.56 -11.99 -0.96
CA ALA A 254 -16.67 -10.80 -0.14
C ALA A 254 -18.13 -10.34 0.00
N LYS A 255 -18.92 -10.43 -1.08
CA LYS A 255 -20.34 -10.09 -1.06
C LYS A 255 -21.13 -11.00 -0.12
N LYS A 256 -20.93 -12.32 -0.17
CA LYS A 256 -21.56 -13.28 0.75
C LYS A 256 -21.24 -12.99 2.21
N LEU A 257 -19.99 -12.61 2.51
CA LEU A 257 -19.58 -12.25 3.85
C LEU A 257 -20.23 -10.95 4.34
N CYS A 258 -20.47 -9.99 3.45
CA CYS A 258 -21.20 -8.77 3.80
C CYS A 258 -22.72 -8.96 3.94
N GLU A 259 -23.31 -9.95 3.29
CA GLU A 259 -24.74 -10.29 3.39
C GLU A 259 -25.07 -11.20 4.58
N GLY A 260 -24.06 -11.86 5.15
CA GLY A 260 -24.19 -12.73 6.33
C GLY A 260 -23.95 -12.05 7.68
N ILE A 261 -23.76 -10.72 7.70
CA ILE A 261 -23.63 -9.85 8.88
C ILE A 261 -24.90 -9.01 8.98
#